data_AF-A0A926TVM9-F1
#
_entry.id   AF-A0A926TVM9-F1
#
_cell.length_a   1.000
_cell.length_b   1.000
_cell.length_c   1.000
_cell.angle_alpha   90.00
_cell.angle_beta   90.00
_cell.angle_gamma   90.00
#
_symmetry.space_group_name_H-M   'P 1'
#
loop_
_entity.id
_entity.type
_entity.pdbx_description
1 polymer ?
#
loop_
_entity_poly.entity_id
_entity_poly.type
_entity_poly.pdbx_seq_one_letter_code
_entity_poly.pdbx_strand_id
1 'polypeptide(L)'
;MKFKYFWVSLAAGFALTLIWLLVSLPAASQTAVRLQTSPPLSQVVPNTEPVQLTVQAIDVNQQPIADANIQVRLLTPPKTPWFTSDFPIVEGTTLLELGAIAPAGKLQFEQVLPIRGTYRLEANVTPQTAGAFEPFEQILTLAVSENSVKYRNVGILITILLLTGFGGGWVIGGDQTAREGEIAPQPVRMLLSAATLLAIVVLLTVNITAEIAEARSPHHSAAASADPAIAQAQGIRVELLGDRQATVGQTATQTILVTDTTTQEPIANTAVNLQAIALEHNERVFTFAGVTDQSGKLTWQQQFFNGAPHQVSATIAPETNSSRQFAPIQVAHEVEVEGIAPPLTIRLISLIYFTAIFVVGLIAGFLGHRRFQARSIA
;
A
#
# COMPACT_ATOMS: atom_id res chain seq x y z
N MET A 1 -64.45 32.85 2.38
CA MET A 1 -64.01 31.51 2.86
C MET A 1 -62.52 31.19 2.69
N LYS A 2 -61.69 32.02 2.02
CA LYS A 2 -60.27 31.70 1.74
C LYS A 2 -59.26 32.09 2.83
N PHE A 3 -59.65 32.92 3.81
CA PHE A 3 -58.72 33.43 4.85
C PHE A 3 -58.53 32.50 6.06
N LYS A 4 -59.47 31.59 6.34
CA LYS A 4 -59.40 30.69 7.51
C LYS A 4 -58.32 29.61 7.38
N TYR A 5 -58.04 29.15 6.17
CA TYR A 5 -57.07 28.09 5.94
C TYR A 5 -55.61 28.58 5.96
N PHE A 6 -55.38 29.85 5.64
CA PHE A 6 -54.03 30.44 5.62
C PHE A 6 -53.36 30.42 7.00
N TRP A 7 -54.09 30.76 8.05
CA TRP A 7 -53.57 30.76 9.43
C TRP A 7 -53.30 29.34 9.97
N VAL A 8 -54.09 28.36 9.54
CA VAL A 8 -53.87 26.94 9.91
C VAL A 8 -52.61 26.40 9.22
N SER A 9 -52.40 26.72 7.94
CA SER A 9 -51.18 26.35 7.22
C SER A 9 -49.92 26.99 7.80
N LEU A 10 -50.00 28.27 8.21
CA LEU A 10 -48.88 28.98 8.82
C LEU A 10 -48.54 28.41 10.20
N ALA A 11 -49.55 28.13 11.03
CA ALA A 11 -49.36 27.53 12.35
C ALA A 11 -48.80 26.08 12.24
N ALA A 12 -49.29 25.30 11.28
CA ALA A 12 -48.76 23.96 11.02
C ALA A 12 -47.30 24.01 10.53
N GLY A 13 -46.96 24.96 9.65
CA GLY A 13 -45.59 25.17 9.20
C GLY A 13 -44.64 25.55 10.34
N PHE A 14 -45.08 26.47 11.21
CA PHE A 14 -44.29 26.91 12.37
C PHE A 14 -44.11 25.77 13.39
N ALA A 15 -45.16 24.98 13.65
CA ALA A 15 -45.10 23.81 14.52
C ALA A 15 -44.14 22.74 13.96
N LEU A 16 -44.16 22.48 12.65
CA LEU A 16 -43.24 21.55 12.00
C LEU A 16 -41.77 22.03 12.06
N THR A 17 -41.50 23.33 11.87
CA THR A 17 -40.15 23.87 12.04
C THR A 17 -39.67 23.83 13.49
N LEU A 18 -40.57 24.04 14.46
CA LEU A 18 -40.24 23.95 15.88
C LEU A 18 -39.93 22.51 16.30
N ILE A 19 -40.68 21.52 15.78
CA ILE A 19 -40.42 20.10 15.99
C ILE A 19 -39.08 19.71 15.33
N TRP A 20 -38.76 20.23 14.15
CA TRP A 20 -37.47 19.97 13.49
C TRP A 20 -36.28 20.55 14.27
N LEU A 21 -36.44 21.74 14.86
CA LEU A 21 -35.44 22.36 15.74
C LEU A 21 -35.27 21.62 17.07
N LEU A 22 -36.33 21.00 17.61
CA LEU A 22 -36.29 20.24 18.86
C LEU A 22 -35.75 18.80 18.71
N VAL A 23 -35.66 18.26 17.49
CA VAL A 23 -35.16 16.90 17.21
C VAL A 23 -33.64 16.88 16.92
N SER A 24 -32.96 18.02 17.01
CA SER A 24 -31.49 18.07 17.01
C SER A 24 -30.94 17.57 18.35
N LEU A 25 -31.05 16.27 18.60
CA LEU A 25 -30.36 15.60 19.70
C LEU A 25 -28.86 15.86 19.52
N PRO A 26 -28.15 16.38 20.53
CA PRO A 26 -26.69 16.42 20.49
C PRO A 26 -26.21 14.98 20.26
N ALA A 27 -25.39 14.77 19.23
CA ALA A 27 -24.74 13.50 19.02
C ALA A 27 -24.04 13.13 20.33
N ALA A 28 -24.44 12.00 20.93
CA ALA A 28 -23.79 11.49 22.12
C ALA A 28 -22.30 11.41 21.82
N SER A 29 -21.49 12.16 22.58
CA SER A 29 -20.04 12.10 22.51
C SER A 29 -19.62 10.68 22.86
N GLN A 30 -19.25 9.90 21.85
CA GLN A 30 -18.77 8.52 21.99
C GLN A 30 -17.24 8.53 22.11
N THR A 31 -16.69 7.54 22.81
CA THR A 31 -15.26 7.24 22.77
C THR A 31 -14.83 6.99 21.32
N ALA A 32 -13.63 7.42 20.96
CA ALA A 32 -13.18 7.38 19.58
C ALA A 32 -11.67 7.19 19.48
N VAL A 33 -11.23 6.84 18.27
CA VAL A 33 -9.83 6.80 17.87
C VAL A 33 -9.55 7.99 16.95
N ARG A 34 -8.55 8.79 17.31
CA ARG A 34 -8.02 9.89 16.51
C ARG A 34 -6.76 9.42 15.79
N LEU A 35 -6.71 9.63 14.48
CA LEU A 35 -5.53 9.38 13.66
C LEU A 35 -4.90 10.70 13.23
N GLN A 36 -3.59 10.82 13.43
CA GLN A 36 -2.76 11.92 12.94
C GLN A 36 -1.62 11.36 12.11
N THR A 37 -1.19 12.11 11.09
CA THR A 37 -0.11 11.70 10.18
C THR A 37 0.93 12.82 10.04
N SER A 38 2.20 12.43 9.93
CA SER A 38 3.30 13.34 9.60
C SER A 38 4.21 12.66 8.55
N PRO A 39 4.39 13.25 7.35
CA PRO A 39 3.72 14.47 6.86
C PRO A 39 2.19 14.26 6.69
N PRO A 40 1.40 15.33 6.49
CA PRO A 40 -0.03 15.21 6.18
C PRO A 40 -0.25 14.34 4.94
N LEU A 41 -1.31 13.52 4.94
CA LEU A 41 -1.62 12.59 3.83
C LEU A 41 -1.64 13.20 2.42
N SER A 42 -1.91 14.51 2.29
CA SER A 42 -1.88 15.22 1.00
C SER A 42 -0.47 15.40 0.42
N GLN A 43 0.57 15.25 1.23
CA GLN A 43 1.98 15.35 0.84
C GLN A 43 2.66 13.98 0.73
N VAL A 44 1.97 12.91 1.13
CA VAL A 44 2.51 11.56 1.08
C VAL A 44 2.59 11.10 -0.38
N VAL A 45 3.79 10.66 -0.78
CA VAL A 45 4.04 10.03 -2.07
C VAL A 45 4.20 8.52 -1.85
N PRO A 46 3.45 7.66 -2.56
CA PRO A 46 3.58 6.21 -2.43
C PRO A 46 5.00 5.71 -2.68
N ASN A 47 5.41 4.66 -1.95
CA ASN A 47 6.70 3.97 -2.13
C ASN A 47 7.93 4.89 -2.10
N THR A 48 7.95 5.87 -1.18
CA THR A 48 9.07 6.82 -1.09
C THR A 48 9.56 6.96 0.35
N GLU A 49 8.79 7.61 1.23
CA GLU A 49 9.19 7.87 2.62
C GLU A 49 8.19 7.23 3.60
N PRO A 50 8.65 6.78 4.78
CA PRO A 50 7.76 6.38 5.86
C PRO A 50 6.86 7.52 6.29
N VAL A 51 5.57 7.22 6.45
CA VAL A 51 4.61 8.14 7.06
C VAL A 51 4.52 7.79 8.54
N GLN A 52 4.68 8.77 9.40
CA GLN A 52 4.43 8.59 10.82
C GLN A 52 2.93 8.61 11.09
N LEU A 53 2.40 7.50 11.62
CA LEU A 53 1.01 7.36 12.04
C LEU A 53 0.94 7.42 13.56
N THR A 54 0.09 8.32 14.06
CA THR A 54 -0.24 8.46 15.49
C THR A 54 -1.71 8.09 15.68
N VAL A 55 -1.95 6.99 16.38
CA VAL A 55 -3.28 6.48 16.73
C VAL A 55 -3.52 6.76 18.21
N GLN A 56 -4.54 7.54 18.53
CA GLN A 56 -4.83 7.95 19.91
C GLN A 56 -6.25 7.60 20.30
N ALA A 57 -6.42 6.83 21.38
CA ALA A 57 -7.71 6.58 21.99
C ALA A 57 -8.14 7.80 22.82
N ILE A 58 -9.35 8.30 22.59
CA ILE A 58 -9.91 9.47 23.27
C ILE A 58 -11.27 9.17 23.89
N ASP A 59 -11.51 9.76 25.06
CA ASP A 59 -12.76 9.64 25.80
C ASP A 59 -13.85 10.57 25.24
N VAL A 60 -15.01 10.55 25.88
CA VAL A 60 -16.16 11.42 25.54
C VAL A 60 -15.85 12.92 25.72
N ASN A 61 -14.82 13.27 26.49
CA ASN A 61 -14.33 14.63 26.73
C ASN A 61 -13.16 15.01 25.81
N GLN A 62 -12.84 14.18 24.81
CA GLN A 62 -11.67 14.30 23.93
C GLN A 62 -10.31 14.23 24.65
N GLN A 63 -10.25 13.67 25.85
CA GLN A 63 -9.03 13.43 26.58
C GLN A 63 -8.45 12.05 26.25
N PRO A 64 -7.13 11.87 26.24
CA PRO A 64 -6.52 10.56 25.99
C PRO A 64 -6.94 9.53 27.04
N ILE A 65 -7.27 8.32 26.59
CA ILE A 65 -7.57 7.18 27.47
C ILE A 65 -6.26 6.49 27.85
N ALA A 66 -5.80 6.66 29.09
CA ALA A 66 -4.58 6.04 29.59
C ALA A 66 -4.70 4.51 29.72
N ASP A 67 -3.56 3.84 29.79
CA ASP A 67 -3.43 2.39 30.04
C ASP A 67 -4.31 1.52 29.12
N ALA A 68 -4.32 1.89 27.84
CA ALA A 68 -5.00 1.15 26.79
C ALA A 68 -4.05 0.13 26.14
N ASN A 69 -4.62 -0.96 25.64
CA ASN A 69 -4.00 -1.81 24.63
C ASN A 69 -4.62 -1.41 23.29
N ILE A 70 -3.77 -0.99 22.34
CA ILE A 70 -4.20 -0.58 21.01
C ILE A 70 -3.66 -1.61 20.02
N GLN A 71 -4.58 -2.31 19.35
CA GLN A 71 -4.27 -3.16 18.20
C GLN A 71 -4.69 -2.43 16.93
N VAL A 72 -3.77 -2.32 15.99
CA VAL A 72 -4.01 -1.72 14.67
C VAL A 72 -3.81 -2.74 13.58
N ARG A 73 -4.71 -2.74 12.60
CA ARG A 73 -4.59 -3.46 11.34
C ARG A 73 -4.69 -2.47 10.19
N LEU A 74 -3.60 -2.27 9.47
CA LEU A 74 -3.53 -1.41 8.30
C LEU A 74 -3.71 -2.26 7.04
N LEU A 75 -4.83 -2.05 6.35
CA LEU A 75 -5.18 -2.70 5.10
C LEU A 75 -4.86 -1.78 3.92
N THR A 76 -4.26 -2.38 2.90
CA THR A 76 -4.04 -1.72 1.61
C THR A 76 -5.36 -1.44 0.87
N PRO A 77 -5.36 -0.51 -0.10
CA PRO A 77 -6.52 -0.23 -0.94
C PRO A 77 -7.08 -1.50 -1.61
N PRO A 78 -8.41 -1.61 -1.78
CA PRO A 78 -9.04 -2.78 -2.38
C PRO A 78 -8.63 -2.94 -3.86
N LYS A 79 -8.65 -4.19 -4.34
CA LYS A 79 -8.30 -4.53 -5.73
C LYS A 79 -9.21 -3.82 -6.73
N THR A 80 -8.61 -3.28 -7.81
CA THR A 80 -9.38 -2.66 -8.91
C THR A 80 -9.22 -3.46 -10.20
N PRO A 81 -10.21 -4.27 -10.65
CA PRO A 81 -10.00 -5.29 -11.68
C PRO A 81 -9.61 -4.75 -13.07
N TRP A 82 -9.78 -3.44 -13.33
CA TRP A 82 -9.55 -2.83 -14.64
C TRP A 82 -8.34 -1.90 -14.69
N PHE A 83 -7.78 -1.50 -13.53
CA PHE A 83 -6.76 -0.45 -13.43
C PHE A 83 -5.68 -0.73 -12.37
N THR A 84 -5.26 -1.99 -12.22
CA THR A 84 -4.12 -2.36 -11.36
C THR A 84 -2.80 -1.97 -12.05
N SER A 85 -2.40 -0.70 -11.96
CA SER A 85 -1.08 -0.25 -12.45
C SER A 85 -0.04 -0.18 -11.34
N ASP A 86 -0.39 -0.64 -10.14
CA ASP A 86 0.45 -0.46 -8.97
C ASP A 86 1.35 -1.68 -8.78
N PHE A 87 2.65 -1.41 -8.83
CA PHE A 87 3.70 -2.28 -8.32
C PHE A 87 4.26 -1.66 -7.05
N PRO A 88 4.43 -2.45 -5.98
CA PRO A 88 4.20 -3.90 -5.89
C PRO A 88 2.71 -4.31 -5.80
N ILE A 89 2.42 -5.59 -6.06
CA ILE A 89 1.05 -6.14 -6.06
C ILE A 89 0.61 -6.44 -4.64
N VAL A 90 0.10 -5.41 -3.98
CA VAL A 90 -0.30 -5.48 -2.58
C VAL A 90 -1.76 -5.11 -2.35
N GLU A 91 -2.51 -4.77 -3.40
CA GLU A 91 -3.93 -4.41 -3.28
C GLU A 91 -4.77 -5.49 -2.56
N GLY A 92 -5.61 -5.06 -1.63
CA GLY A 92 -6.54 -5.91 -0.87
C GLY A 92 -5.87 -6.85 0.14
N THR A 93 -4.64 -6.55 0.56
CA THR A 93 -3.88 -7.31 1.56
C THR A 93 -3.67 -6.51 2.86
N THR A 94 -3.27 -7.19 3.92
CA THR A 94 -2.84 -6.57 5.18
C THR A 94 -1.39 -6.09 5.04
N LEU A 95 -1.15 -4.80 5.28
CA LEU A 95 0.19 -4.21 5.28
C LEU A 95 0.88 -4.35 6.63
N LEU A 96 0.14 -4.12 7.72
CA LEU A 96 0.66 -4.17 9.09
C LEU A 96 -0.44 -4.63 10.05
N GLU A 97 -0.07 -5.50 10.98
CA GLU A 97 -0.83 -5.77 12.20
C GLU A 97 0.09 -5.58 13.41
N LEU A 98 -0.26 -4.67 14.30
CA LEU A 98 0.57 -4.29 15.44
C LEU A 98 -0.32 -4.13 16.67
N GLY A 99 -0.02 -4.88 17.74
CA GLY A 99 -0.63 -4.70 19.04
C GLY A 99 0.41 -4.19 20.04
N ALA A 100 0.09 -3.13 20.77
CA ALA A 100 0.97 -2.66 21.83
C ALA A 100 0.22 -1.99 22.98
N ILE A 101 0.89 -2.01 24.13
CA ILE A 101 0.54 -1.26 25.33
C ILE A 101 0.75 0.23 25.03
N ALA A 102 -0.27 1.03 25.29
CA ALA A 102 -0.28 2.48 25.10
C ALA A 102 -0.61 3.18 26.44
N PRO A 103 0.38 3.39 27.32
CA PRO A 103 0.16 3.98 28.65
C PRO A 103 -0.49 5.36 28.60
N ALA A 104 -0.12 6.17 27.59
CA ALA A 104 -0.69 7.50 27.36
C ALA A 104 -1.90 7.48 26.38
N GLY A 105 -2.47 6.31 26.09
CA GLY A 105 -3.53 6.16 25.09
C GLY A 105 -3.11 6.45 23.66
N LYS A 106 -1.79 6.46 23.38
CA LYS A 106 -1.20 6.82 22.10
C LYS A 106 -0.29 5.68 21.60
N LEU A 107 -0.49 5.29 20.35
CA LEU A 107 0.35 4.38 19.60
C LEU A 107 0.96 5.13 18.41
N GLN A 108 2.28 5.04 18.24
CA GLN A 108 3.00 5.75 17.18
C GLN A 108 3.95 4.81 16.45
N PHE A 109 3.87 4.79 15.13
CA PHE A 109 4.73 3.99 14.25
C PHE A 109 4.92 4.71 12.92
N GLU A 110 5.97 4.34 12.18
CA GLU A 110 6.20 4.83 10.82
C GLU A 110 6.08 3.67 9.85
N GLN A 111 5.44 3.92 8.70
CA GLN A 111 5.20 2.91 7.68
C GLN A 111 5.25 3.55 6.30
N VAL A 112 6.02 2.96 5.38
CA VAL A 112 5.92 3.29 3.96
C VAL A 112 4.59 2.78 3.42
N LEU A 113 3.83 3.66 2.78
CA LEU A 113 2.58 3.31 2.09
C LEU A 113 2.91 2.98 0.63
N PRO A 114 2.86 1.70 0.21
CA PRO A 114 3.47 1.25 -1.05
C PRO A 114 2.72 1.71 -2.30
N ILE A 115 1.39 1.85 -2.23
CA ILE A 115 0.53 2.13 -3.39
C ILE A 115 -0.41 3.30 -3.13
N ARG A 116 -0.95 3.90 -4.19
CA ARG A 116 -1.99 4.94 -4.09
C ARG A 116 -3.34 4.34 -3.65
N GLY A 117 -4.25 5.18 -3.17
CA GLY A 117 -5.63 4.81 -2.90
C GLY A 117 -6.06 5.00 -1.45
N THR A 118 -7.21 4.43 -1.10
CA THR A 118 -7.79 4.56 0.25
C THR A 118 -7.46 3.33 1.09
N TYR A 119 -6.54 3.50 2.03
CA TYR A 119 -6.21 2.52 3.05
C TYR A 119 -7.28 2.52 4.14
N ARG A 120 -7.41 1.39 4.83
CA ARG A 120 -8.22 1.25 6.04
C ARG A 120 -7.32 0.93 7.22
N LEU A 121 -7.40 1.72 8.29
CA LEU A 121 -6.77 1.42 9.56
C LEU A 121 -7.87 1.04 10.55
N GLU A 122 -7.87 -0.22 10.94
CA GLU A 122 -8.81 -0.77 11.91
C GLU A 122 -8.12 -0.77 13.27
N ALA A 123 -8.68 -0.03 14.22
CA ALA A 123 -8.15 0.08 15.57
C ALA A 123 -9.10 -0.60 16.54
N ASN A 124 -8.60 -1.57 17.30
CA ASN A 124 -9.29 -2.19 18.43
C ASN A 124 -8.60 -1.70 19.72
N VAL A 125 -9.39 -1.12 20.62
CA VAL A 125 -8.91 -0.54 21.87
C VAL A 125 -9.53 -1.29 23.04
N THR A 126 -8.68 -1.88 23.88
CA THR A 126 -9.09 -2.61 25.09
C THR A 126 -8.39 -2.03 26.32
N PRO A 127 -8.99 -2.10 27.52
CA PRO A 127 -8.33 -1.66 28.73
C PRO A 127 -7.24 -2.66 29.15
N GLN A 128 -6.11 -2.17 29.68
CA GLN A 128 -5.09 -3.06 30.29
C GLN A 128 -5.60 -3.69 31.59
N THR A 129 -6.41 -2.95 32.36
CA THR A 129 -7.07 -3.44 33.57
C THR A 129 -8.54 -3.65 33.30
N ALA A 130 -9.04 -4.88 33.51
CA ALA A 130 -10.43 -5.22 33.27
C ALA A 130 -11.39 -4.22 33.94
N GLY A 131 -12.33 -3.69 33.16
CA GLY A 131 -13.34 -2.72 33.63
C GLY A 131 -12.90 -1.26 33.71
N ALA A 132 -11.67 -0.89 33.30
CA ALA A 132 -11.26 0.51 33.29
C ALA A 132 -12.06 1.37 32.30
N PHE A 133 -12.42 0.79 31.15
CA PHE A 133 -13.36 1.35 30.16
C PHE A 133 -13.91 0.21 29.28
N GLU A 134 -15.03 0.46 28.60
CA GLU A 134 -15.62 -0.48 27.65
C GLU A 134 -14.77 -0.58 26.37
N PRO A 135 -14.36 -1.79 25.93
CA PRO A 135 -13.65 -1.96 24.67
C PRO A 135 -14.42 -1.41 23.48
N PHE A 136 -13.71 -0.86 22.49
CA PHE A 136 -14.32 -0.33 21.28
C PHE A 136 -13.43 -0.50 20.05
N GLU A 137 -14.06 -0.48 18.89
CA GLU A 137 -13.40 -0.61 17.59
C GLU A 137 -13.76 0.57 16.69
N GLN A 138 -12.79 1.03 15.90
CA GLN A 138 -13.04 2.06 14.90
C GLN A 138 -12.25 1.81 13.62
N ILE A 139 -12.89 2.06 12.49
CA ILE A 139 -12.27 2.03 11.17
C ILE A 139 -12.00 3.46 10.72
N LEU A 140 -10.74 3.75 10.45
CA LEU A 140 -10.25 5.02 9.95
C LEU A 140 -9.79 4.84 8.51
N THR A 141 -9.88 5.90 7.70
CA THR A 141 -9.50 5.87 6.29
C THR A 141 -8.33 6.81 6.03
N LEU A 142 -7.40 6.37 5.19
CA LEU A 142 -6.24 7.18 4.78
C LEU A 142 -6.23 7.23 3.25
N ALA A 143 -6.46 8.41 2.68
CA ALA A 143 -6.39 8.61 1.24
C ALA A 143 -4.98 9.06 0.84
N VAL A 144 -4.28 8.22 0.08
CA VAL A 144 -2.96 8.52 -0.48
C VAL A 144 -3.11 8.81 -1.96
N SER A 145 -2.65 9.98 -2.38
CA SER A 145 -2.72 10.40 -3.78
C SER A 145 -1.57 9.83 -4.60
N GLU A 146 -1.79 9.67 -5.90
CA GLU A 146 -0.75 9.22 -6.82
C GLU A 146 0.27 10.31 -7.11
N ASN A 147 1.49 9.90 -7.46
CA ASN A 147 2.51 10.79 -7.95
C ASN A 147 2.14 11.37 -9.33
N SER A 148 2.04 12.70 -9.42
CA SER A 148 1.75 13.43 -10.66
C SER A 148 2.69 13.09 -11.82
N VAL A 149 3.93 12.69 -11.54
CA VAL A 149 4.92 12.28 -12.55
C VAL A 149 4.46 11.03 -13.30
N LYS A 150 3.76 10.08 -12.64
CA LYS A 150 3.25 8.88 -13.33
C LYS A 150 2.18 9.24 -14.36
N TYR A 151 1.26 10.13 -14.03
CA TYR A 151 0.24 10.61 -14.99
C TYR A 151 0.88 11.31 -16.19
N ARG A 152 1.90 12.13 -15.95
CA ARG A 152 2.66 12.77 -17.03
C ARG A 152 3.31 11.74 -17.95
N ASN A 153 3.98 10.73 -17.39
CA ASN A 153 4.64 9.68 -18.18
C ASN A 153 3.64 8.85 -19.00
N VAL A 154 2.48 8.50 -18.41
CA VAL A 154 1.39 7.84 -19.13
C VAL A 154 0.85 8.72 -20.27
N GLY A 155 0.64 10.01 -20.03
CA GLY A 155 0.20 10.96 -21.07
C GLY A 155 1.19 11.07 -22.25
N ILE A 156 2.49 11.11 -21.95
CA ILE A 156 3.56 11.08 -22.97
C ILE A 156 3.49 9.78 -23.78
N LEU A 157 3.39 8.63 -23.11
CA LEU A 157 3.28 7.32 -23.78
C LEU A 157 2.06 7.26 -24.71
N ILE A 158 0.89 7.69 -24.22
CA ILE A 158 -0.35 7.74 -25.02
C ILE A 158 -0.15 8.60 -26.27
N THR A 159 0.50 9.76 -26.12
CA THR A 159 0.76 10.67 -27.25
C THR A 159 1.69 10.04 -28.28
N ILE A 160 2.77 9.39 -27.83
CA ILE A 160 3.69 8.66 -28.73
C ILE A 160 2.96 7.56 -29.48
N LEU A 161 2.14 6.75 -28.78
CA LEU A 161 1.37 5.67 -29.40
C LEU A 161 0.38 6.18 -30.44
N LEU A 162 -0.34 7.28 -30.15
CA LEU A 162 -1.27 7.91 -31.08
C LEU A 162 -0.55 8.46 -32.32
N LEU A 163 0.55 9.18 -32.14
CA LEU A 163 1.33 9.75 -33.25
C LEU A 163 1.94 8.66 -34.13
N THR A 164 2.46 7.61 -33.51
CA THR A 164 3.05 6.46 -34.23
C THR A 164 1.97 5.71 -35.00
N GLY A 165 0.83 5.43 -34.37
CA GLY A 165 -0.33 4.84 -35.01
C GLY A 165 -0.80 5.69 -36.19
N PHE A 166 -0.98 6.99 -35.97
CA PHE A 166 -1.38 7.95 -37.01
C PHE A 166 -0.42 7.96 -38.20
N GLY A 167 0.89 8.05 -37.96
CA GLY A 167 1.90 7.98 -39.02
C GLY A 167 1.83 6.67 -39.82
N GLY A 168 1.68 5.53 -39.13
CA GLY A 168 1.51 4.23 -39.78
C GLY A 168 0.22 4.17 -40.62
N GLY A 169 -0.89 4.64 -40.08
CA GLY A 169 -2.17 4.72 -40.78
C GLY A 169 -2.11 5.63 -42.00
N TRP A 170 -1.43 6.76 -41.89
CA TRP A 170 -1.23 7.72 -42.99
C TRP A 170 -0.46 7.10 -44.16
N VAL A 171 0.61 6.35 -43.86
CA VAL A 171 1.40 5.63 -44.88
C VAL A 171 0.58 4.54 -45.55
N ILE A 172 -0.22 3.78 -44.78
CA ILE A 172 -1.10 2.72 -45.29
C ILE A 172 -2.25 3.30 -46.13
N GLY A 173 -2.75 4.49 -45.77
CA GLY A 173 -3.89 5.13 -46.43
C GLY A 173 -3.58 5.77 -47.78
N GLY A 174 -2.31 5.86 -48.18
CA GLY A 174 -1.91 6.44 -49.45
C GLY A 174 -2.28 5.58 -50.65
N ASP A 175 -2.94 6.19 -51.64
CA ASP A 175 -3.12 5.63 -52.98
C ASP A 175 -1.76 5.31 -53.61
N GLN A 176 -1.34 4.06 -53.47
CA GLN A 176 -0.21 3.50 -54.17
C GLN A 176 -0.73 2.34 -54.98
N THR A 177 -0.65 2.47 -56.30
CA THR A 177 -0.97 1.38 -57.22
C THR A 177 0.03 0.26 -56.99
N ALA A 178 -0.44 -0.85 -56.44
CA ALA A 178 0.32 -2.10 -56.41
C ALA A 178 0.67 -2.46 -57.86
N ARG A 179 1.93 -2.83 -58.13
CA ARG A 179 2.31 -3.26 -59.48
C ARG A 179 1.60 -4.57 -59.81
N GLU A 180 1.35 -4.84 -61.10
CA GLU A 180 0.76 -6.12 -61.52
C GLU A 180 1.53 -7.30 -60.91
N GLY A 181 0.84 -8.14 -60.12
CA GLY A 181 1.42 -9.26 -59.39
C GLY A 181 1.79 -8.99 -57.91
N GLU A 182 1.66 -7.75 -57.42
CA GLU A 182 1.91 -7.39 -56.02
C GLU A 182 0.62 -7.40 -55.17
N ILE A 183 0.68 -8.00 -53.97
CA ILE A 183 -0.46 -8.11 -53.03
C ILE A 183 -0.66 -6.80 -52.23
N ALA A 184 0.40 -6.01 -52.03
CA ALA A 184 0.34 -4.72 -51.35
C ALA A 184 1.51 -3.80 -51.78
N PRO A 185 1.35 -2.45 -51.71
CA PRO A 185 2.39 -1.51 -52.07
C PRO A 185 3.69 -1.68 -51.28
N GLN A 186 4.83 -1.41 -51.91
CA GLN A 186 6.17 -1.63 -51.33
C GLN A 186 6.38 -1.02 -49.93
N PRO A 187 6.01 0.24 -49.63
CA PRO A 187 6.19 0.79 -48.29
C PRO A 187 5.24 0.19 -47.25
N VAL A 188 4.05 -0.30 -47.65
CA VAL A 188 3.15 -1.05 -46.74
C VAL A 188 3.79 -2.39 -46.37
N ARG A 189 4.38 -3.08 -47.34
CA ARG A 189 5.16 -4.32 -47.08
C ARG A 189 6.36 -4.07 -46.19
N MET A 190 7.12 -3.00 -46.42
CA MET A 190 8.28 -2.68 -45.57
C MET A 190 7.85 -2.33 -44.14
N LEU A 191 6.75 -1.59 -43.97
CA LEU A 191 6.20 -1.25 -42.66
C LEU A 191 5.71 -2.50 -41.92
N LEU A 192 4.93 -3.38 -42.59
CA LEU A 192 4.50 -4.65 -42.02
C LEU A 192 5.67 -5.55 -41.65
N SER A 193 6.67 -5.68 -42.52
CA SER A 193 7.85 -6.51 -42.26
C SER A 193 8.69 -5.98 -41.09
N ALA A 194 8.88 -4.66 -41.01
CA ALA A 194 9.56 -4.02 -39.89
C ALA A 194 8.76 -4.18 -38.58
N ALA A 195 7.43 -4.05 -38.63
CA ALA A 195 6.56 -4.26 -37.49
C ALA A 195 6.58 -5.72 -37.02
N THR A 196 6.57 -6.70 -37.93
CA THR A 196 6.68 -8.12 -37.59
C THR A 196 8.03 -8.45 -36.96
N LEU A 197 9.14 -7.96 -37.52
CA LEU A 197 10.46 -8.14 -36.93
C LEU A 197 10.55 -7.52 -35.53
N LEU A 198 10.02 -6.30 -35.37
CA LEU A 198 9.97 -5.63 -34.07
C LEU A 198 9.11 -6.42 -33.07
N ALA A 199 7.94 -6.92 -33.49
CA ALA A 199 7.07 -7.73 -32.65
C ALA A 199 7.75 -9.03 -32.22
N ILE A 200 8.46 -9.71 -33.12
CA ILE A 200 9.25 -10.91 -32.79
C ILE A 200 10.35 -10.57 -31.78
N VAL A 201 11.11 -9.50 -32.01
CA VAL A 201 12.17 -9.06 -31.08
C VAL A 201 11.60 -8.70 -29.71
N VAL A 202 10.47 -7.98 -29.66
CA VAL A 202 9.79 -7.64 -28.40
C VAL A 202 9.28 -8.90 -27.70
N LEU A 203 8.62 -9.82 -28.40
CA LEU A 203 8.11 -11.06 -27.82
C LEU A 203 9.25 -11.96 -27.30
N LEU A 204 10.36 -12.05 -28.03
CA LEU A 204 11.55 -12.77 -27.58
C LEU A 204 12.17 -12.10 -26.36
N THR A 205 12.31 -10.77 -26.37
CA THR A 205 12.88 -10.03 -25.24
C THR A 205 11.99 -10.16 -24.00
N VAL A 206 10.67 -10.05 -24.13
CA VAL A 206 9.72 -10.20 -23.02
C VAL A 206 9.72 -11.63 -22.47
N ASN A 207 9.70 -12.65 -23.33
CA ASN A 207 9.75 -14.05 -22.88
C ASN A 207 11.08 -14.37 -22.18
N ILE A 208 12.21 -13.98 -22.77
CA ILE A 208 13.54 -14.20 -22.17
C ILE A 208 13.68 -13.44 -20.84
N THR A 209 13.18 -12.21 -20.75
CA THR A 209 13.26 -11.42 -19.51
C THR A 209 12.33 -11.98 -18.43
N ALA A 210 11.14 -12.50 -18.79
CA ALA A 210 10.24 -13.16 -17.85
C ALA A 210 10.83 -14.48 -17.33
N GLU A 211 11.44 -15.28 -18.20
CA GLU A 211 12.06 -16.56 -17.85
C GLU A 211 13.35 -16.37 -17.05
N ILE A 212 14.14 -15.32 -17.32
CA ILE A 212 15.31 -14.95 -16.49
C ILE A 212 14.87 -14.39 -15.13
N ALA A 213 13.73 -13.71 -15.05
CA ALA A 213 13.18 -13.26 -13.76
C ALA A 213 12.70 -14.46 -12.90
N GLU A 214 12.10 -15.47 -13.51
CA GLU A 214 11.76 -16.74 -12.83
C GLU A 214 13.01 -17.61 -12.54
N ALA A 215 14.00 -17.65 -13.43
CA ALA A 215 15.22 -18.45 -13.25
C ALA A 215 16.23 -17.82 -12.27
N ARG A 216 16.12 -16.51 -12.00
CA ARG A 216 16.85 -15.82 -10.93
C ARG A 216 16.14 -15.85 -9.58
N SER A 217 14.90 -16.32 -9.50
CA SER A 217 14.38 -16.84 -8.24
C SER A 217 15.19 -18.09 -7.95
N PRO A 218 16.13 -18.09 -6.99
CA PRO A 218 16.74 -19.33 -6.59
C PRO A 218 15.58 -20.17 -6.07
N HIS A 219 15.32 -21.32 -6.69
CA HIS A 219 14.71 -22.44 -5.99
C HIS A 219 15.65 -22.87 -4.87
N HIS A 220 15.83 -22.01 -3.87
CA HIS A 220 16.27 -22.39 -2.55
C HIS A 220 15.00 -22.66 -1.76
N SER A 221 14.42 -23.82 -2.08
CA SER A 221 13.78 -24.65 -1.07
C SER A 221 14.85 -25.08 -0.06
N ALA A 222 15.33 -24.13 0.71
CA ALA A 222 15.94 -24.37 1.99
C ALA A 222 15.05 -23.59 2.93
N ALA A 223 14.28 -24.31 3.75
CA ALA A 223 13.87 -23.79 5.04
C ALA A 223 15.16 -23.40 5.76
N ALA A 224 15.66 -22.18 5.53
CA ALA A 224 16.70 -21.60 6.34
C ALA A 224 16.12 -21.65 7.76
N SER A 225 16.80 -22.37 8.64
CA SER A 225 16.32 -22.62 9.99
C SER A 225 15.80 -21.31 10.58
N ALA A 226 14.59 -21.36 11.15
CA ALA A 226 14.00 -20.28 11.93
C ALA A 226 14.74 -20.10 13.27
N ASP A 227 16.07 -20.23 13.24
CA ASP A 227 16.88 -20.04 14.43
C ASP A 227 16.68 -18.58 14.87
N PRO A 228 16.32 -18.34 16.13
CA PRO A 228 16.19 -16.99 16.63
C PRO A 228 17.50 -16.22 16.44
N ALA A 229 17.41 -14.95 16.10
CA ALA A 229 18.52 -14.06 16.39
C ALA A 229 18.55 -13.84 17.90
N ILE A 230 19.65 -14.21 18.54
CA ILE A 230 19.81 -14.13 19.99
C ILE A 230 20.92 -13.13 20.30
N ALA A 231 20.64 -12.19 21.20
CA ALA A 231 21.63 -11.34 21.83
C ALA A 231 21.58 -11.53 23.35
N GLN A 232 22.73 -11.63 24.01
CA GLN A 232 22.81 -11.78 25.46
C GLN A 232 23.81 -10.81 26.05
N ALA A 233 23.41 -10.09 27.10
CA ALA A 233 24.28 -9.20 27.85
C ALA A 233 23.73 -8.98 29.27
N GLN A 234 24.62 -8.85 30.26
CA GLN A 234 24.26 -8.47 31.64
C GLN A 234 23.17 -9.34 32.29
N GLY A 235 23.16 -10.63 31.97
CA GLY A 235 22.15 -11.57 32.49
C GLY A 235 20.78 -11.47 31.80
N ILE A 236 20.69 -10.76 30.67
CA ILE A 236 19.49 -10.61 29.86
C ILE A 236 19.70 -11.35 28.53
N ARG A 237 18.68 -12.08 28.09
CA ARG A 237 18.59 -12.71 26.77
C ARG A 237 17.45 -12.08 25.99
N VAL A 238 17.79 -11.54 24.83
CA VAL A 238 16.85 -11.00 23.85
C VAL A 238 16.83 -11.93 22.65
N GLU A 239 15.64 -12.37 22.26
CA GLU A 239 15.43 -13.21 21.09
C GLU A 239 14.50 -12.49 20.12
N LEU A 240 14.92 -12.40 18.86
CA LEU A 240 14.08 -11.99 17.74
C LEU A 240 13.72 -13.27 16.96
N LEU A 241 12.46 -13.66 17.12
CA LEU A 241 11.81 -14.83 16.54
C LEU A 241 10.93 -14.38 15.38
N GLY A 242 10.70 -15.24 14.40
CA GLY A 242 9.74 -14.96 13.33
C GLY A 242 10.15 -15.54 11.99
N ASP A 243 9.40 -15.14 10.97
CA ASP A 243 9.62 -15.59 9.60
C ASP A 243 10.90 -14.95 9.03
N ARG A 244 11.83 -15.79 8.53
CA ARG A 244 13.03 -15.34 7.80
C ARG A 244 12.86 -15.33 6.28
N GLN A 245 11.71 -15.79 5.81
CA GLN A 245 11.30 -15.78 4.42
C GLN A 245 9.89 -15.19 4.35
N ALA A 246 9.66 -14.28 3.42
CA ALA A 246 8.38 -13.66 3.19
C ALA A 246 8.07 -13.63 1.69
N THR A 247 6.81 -13.43 1.35
CA THR A 247 6.38 -13.23 -0.04
C THR A 247 5.60 -11.91 -0.11
N VAL A 248 5.84 -11.12 -1.15
CA VAL A 248 5.10 -9.88 -1.40
C VAL A 248 3.59 -10.17 -1.38
N GLY A 249 2.80 -9.33 -0.70
CA GLY A 249 1.36 -9.54 -0.56
C GLY A 249 0.95 -10.41 0.63
N GLN A 250 1.89 -11.02 1.35
CA GLN A 250 1.66 -11.79 2.57
C GLN A 250 2.33 -11.12 3.78
N THR A 251 1.76 -11.32 4.97
CA THR A 251 2.38 -10.84 6.21
C THR A 251 3.36 -11.87 6.74
N ALA A 252 4.46 -11.38 7.30
CA ALA A 252 5.44 -12.14 8.05
C ALA A 252 5.33 -11.75 9.53
N THR A 253 5.33 -12.74 10.41
CA THR A 253 5.21 -12.56 11.86
C THR A 253 6.60 -12.43 12.46
N GLN A 254 6.75 -11.43 13.33
CA GLN A 254 7.96 -11.20 14.11
C GLN A 254 7.61 -11.04 15.58
N THR A 255 8.44 -11.59 16.45
CA THR A 255 8.27 -11.56 17.90
C THR A 255 9.60 -11.29 18.58
N ILE A 256 9.61 -10.30 19.47
CA ILE A 256 10.69 -10.13 20.44
C ILE A 256 10.29 -10.82 21.73
N LEU A 257 11.26 -11.53 22.32
CA LEU A 257 11.17 -12.10 23.65
C LEU A 257 12.36 -11.64 24.49
N VAL A 258 12.09 -11.08 25.67
CA VAL A 258 13.11 -10.64 26.62
C VAL A 258 13.01 -11.48 27.90
N THR A 259 14.09 -12.15 28.26
CA THR A 259 14.15 -13.07 29.42
C THR A 259 15.39 -12.82 30.26
N ASP A 260 15.28 -13.08 31.56
CA ASP A 260 16.44 -13.13 32.46
C ASP A 260 17.15 -14.48 32.29
N THR A 261 18.47 -14.47 32.06
CA THR A 261 19.23 -15.71 31.84
C THR A 261 19.38 -16.55 33.10
N THR A 262 19.23 -15.95 34.28
CA THR A 262 19.41 -16.61 35.58
C THR A 262 18.12 -17.25 36.04
N THR A 263 17.01 -16.50 36.02
CA THR A 263 15.71 -17.00 36.47
C THR A 263 14.91 -17.68 35.36
N GLN A 264 15.28 -17.45 34.09
CA GLN A 264 14.51 -17.84 32.91
C GLN A 264 13.11 -17.22 32.83
N GLU A 265 12.84 -16.21 33.66
CA GLU A 265 11.56 -15.51 33.67
C GLU A 265 11.54 -14.38 32.63
N PRO A 266 10.37 -14.08 32.05
CA PRO A 266 10.22 -12.96 31.12
C PRO A 266 10.39 -11.61 31.82
N ILE A 267 10.93 -10.63 31.09
CA ILE A 267 11.09 -9.26 31.58
C ILE A 267 10.08 -8.36 30.89
N ALA A 268 9.04 -7.98 31.65
CA ALA A 268 8.01 -7.07 31.21
C ALA A 268 8.47 -5.60 31.19
N ASN A 269 7.71 -4.75 30.49
CA ASN A 269 7.93 -3.30 30.44
C ASN A 269 9.35 -2.93 30.03
N THR A 270 9.90 -3.61 29.03
CA THR A 270 11.18 -3.22 28.42
C THR A 270 10.90 -2.37 27.19
N ALA A 271 11.59 -1.24 27.06
CA ALA A 271 11.49 -0.39 25.90
C ALA A 271 12.05 -1.12 24.68
N VAL A 272 11.32 -1.07 23.57
CA VAL A 272 11.67 -1.68 22.30
C VAL A 272 11.61 -0.61 21.21
N ASN A 273 12.73 -0.43 20.51
CA ASN A 273 12.80 0.35 19.29
C ASN A 273 13.02 -0.60 18.10
N LEU A 274 11.96 -0.81 17.31
CA LEU A 274 11.94 -1.64 16.11
C LEU A 274 12.24 -0.82 14.87
N GLN A 275 12.97 -1.43 13.93
CA GLN A 275 13.09 -0.93 12.58
C GLN A 275 13.18 -2.09 11.58
N ALA A 276 12.58 -1.90 10.41
CA ALA A 276 12.80 -2.71 9.24
C ALA A 276 13.39 -1.85 8.11
N ILE A 277 14.48 -2.33 7.52
CA ILE A 277 15.24 -1.64 6.47
C ILE A 277 15.32 -2.55 5.25
N ALA A 278 14.92 -2.06 4.08
CA ALA A 278 15.14 -2.73 2.81
C ALA A 278 16.62 -2.61 2.42
N LEU A 279 17.27 -3.76 2.21
CA LEU A 279 18.73 -3.83 2.09
C LEU A 279 19.28 -3.31 0.75
N GLU A 280 18.48 -3.35 -0.32
CA GLU A 280 18.92 -2.93 -1.66
C GLU A 280 19.30 -1.43 -1.71
N HIS A 281 18.52 -0.59 -1.05
CA HIS A 281 18.70 0.87 -1.05
C HIS A 281 18.92 1.46 0.35
N ASN A 282 19.06 0.61 1.38
CA ASN A 282 19.13 1.01 2.78
C ASN A 282 17.95 1.91 3.20
N GLU A 283 16.76 1.59 2.70
CA GLU A 283 15.55 2.37 2.91
C GLU A 283 14.79 1.84 4.12
N ARG A 284 14.53 2.72 5.08
CA ARG A 284 13.67 2.40 6.22
C ARG A 284 12.23 2.25 5.72
N VAL A 285 11.61 1.11 5.99
CA VAL A 285 10.22 0.83 5.57
C VAL A 285 9.22 0.84 6.72
N PHE A 286 9.69 0.54 7.93
CA PHE A 286 8.88 0.49 9.14
C PHE A 286 9.72 0.84 10.36
N THR A 287 9.13 1.59 11.31
CA THR A 287 9.68 1.75 12.65
C THR A 287 8.59 1.81 13.70
N PHE A 288 8.89 1.32 14.89
CA PHE A 288 7.99 1.38 16.02
C PHE A 288 8.77 1.55 17.33
N ALA A 289 8.25 2.35 18.25
CA ALA A 289 8.77 2.46 19.61
C ALA A 289 7.65 2.13 20.60
N GLY A 290 7.89 1.18 21.49
CA GLY A 290 6.92 0.73 22.48
C GLY A 290 7.54 -0.08 23.60
N VAL A 291 6.74 -0.88 24.28
CA VAL A 291 7.20 -1.73 25.39
C VAL A 291 6.74 -3.18 25.24
N THR A 292 7.48 -4.11 25.83
CA THR A 292 7.05 -5.51 25.96
C THR A 292 5.87 -5.67 26.91
N ASP A 293 5.05 -6.68 26.65
CA ASP A 293 3.93 -7.08 27.50
C ASP A 293 4.37 -7.75 28.82
N GLN A 294 3.41 -8.18 29.63
CA GLN A 294 3.65 -8.89 30.90
C GLN A 294 4.38 -10.23 30.71
N SER A 295 4.37 -10.80 29.50
CA SER A 295 5.12 -11.99 29.13
C SER A 295 6.50 -11.69 28.54
N GLY A 296 6.94 -10.43 28.59
CA GLY A 296 8.21 -9.98 28.03
C GLY A 296 8.24 -10.04 26.50
N LYS A 297 7.07 -9.99 25.86
CA LYS A 297 6.94 -10.14 24.41
C LYS A 297 6.43 -8.88 23.73
N LEU A 298 6.83 -8.72 22.48
CA LEU A 298 6.20 -7.81 21.51
C LEU A 298 6.07 -8.57 20.19
N THR A 299 4.86 -8.71 19.68
CA THR A 299 4.59 -9.41 18.41
C THR A 299 3.91 -8.48 17.43
N TRP A 300 4.35 -8.52 16.18
CA TRP A 300 3.73 -7.80 15.08
C TRP A 300 3.78 -8.62 13.80
N GLN A 301 2.94 -8.28 12.85
CA GLN A 301 2.98 -8.82 11.50
C GLN A 301 3.14 -7.69 10.51
N GLN A 302 4.06 -7.86 9.56
CA GLN A 302 4.34 -6.86 8.55
C GLN A 302 4.41 -7.52 7.18
N GLN A 303 3.87 -6.85 6.17
CA GLN A 303 4.12 -7.20 4.78
C GLN A 303 5.37 -6.49 4.26
N PHE A 304 6.32 -7.27 3.74
CA PHE A 304 7.47 -6.75 3.01
C PHE A 304 7.10 -6.59 1.54
N PHE A 305 6.77 -5.36 1.13
CA PHE A 305 6.05 -5.12 -0.12
C PHE A 305 6.94 -5.07 -1.37
N ASN A 306 8.20 -4.66 -1.28
CA ASN A 306 9.03 -4.35 -2.46
C ASN A 306 9.76 -5.56 -3.08
N GLY A 307 9.69 -6.74 -2.46
CA GLY A 307 10.37 -7.94 -2.96
C GLY A 307 11.90 -7.93 -2.80
N ALA A 308 12.46 -6.96 -2.07
CA ALA A 308 13.87 -6.93 -1.72
C ALA A 308 14.11 -7.58 -0.35
N PRO A 309 15.29 -8.15 -0.08
CA PRO A 309 15.67 -8.58 1.27
C PRO A 309 15.60 -7.43 2.27
N HIS A 310 15.17 -7.70 3.50
CA HIS A 310 15.10 -6.71 4.57
C HIS A 310 15.92 -7.15 5.77
N GLN A 311 16.41 -6.19 6.54
CA GLN A 311 16.89 -6.41 7.89
C GLN A 311 15.83 -5.91 8.88
N VAL A 312 15.38 -6.81 9.75
CA VAL A 312 14.59 -6.47 10.93
C VAL A 312 15.55 -6.38 12.10
N SER A 313 15.51 -5.25 12.81
CA SER A 313 16.36 -5.04 13.98
C SER A 313 15.60 -4.35 15.10
N ALA A 314 16.05 -4.61 16.31
CA ALA A 314 15.46 -4.10 17.52
C ALA A 314 16.53 -3.69 18.52
N THR A 315 16.31 -2.56 19.18
CA THR A 315 17.09 -2.13 20.34
C THR A 315 16.21 -2.20 21.57
N ILE A 316 16.63 -2.98 22.57
CA ILE A 316 15.91 -3.24 23.80
C ILE A 316 16.62 -2.50 24.94
N ALA A 317 15.89 -1.74 25.73
CA ALA A 317 16.40 -1.03 26.90
C ALA A 317 15.43 -1.17 28.08
N PRO A 318 15.90 -1.08 29.34
CA PRO A 318 14.99 -1.04 30.48
C PRO A 318 14.21 0.28 30.51
N GLU A 319 12.92 0.23 30.79
CA GLU A 319 12.18 1.41 31.23
C GLU A 319 12.50 1.75 32.69
N THR A 320 12.15 2.97 33.09
CA THR A 320 12.33 3.45 34.47
C THR A 320 11.62 2.56 35.51
N ASN A 321 10.53 1.91 35.12
CA ASN A 321 9.72 1.00 35.94
C ASN A 321 9.95 -0.49 35.63
N SER A 322 10.98 -0.84 34.86
CA SER A 322 11.31 -2.24 34.60
C SER A 322 11.87 -2.93 35.85
N SER A 323 11.60 -4.23 36.00
CA SER A 323 12.07 -5.05 37.12
C SER A 323 13.59 -5.23 37.14
N ARG A 324 14.26 -4.98 36.01
CA ARG A 324 15.70 -5.07 35.83
C ARG A 324 16.22 -3.82 35.12
N GLN A 325 17.42 -3.40 35.50
CA GLN A 325 18.15 -2.33 34.82
C GLN A 325 19.37 -2.93 34.12
N PHE A 326 19.58 -2.58 32.85
CA PHE A 326 20.64 -3.08 31.98
C PHE A 326 20.97 -2.07 30.86
N ALA A 327 22.14 -2.20 30.23
CA ALA A 327 22.53 -1.41 29.08
C ALA A 327 21.77 -1.86 27.82
N PRO A 328 21.46 -0.97 26.86
CA PRO A 328 20.71 -1.34 25.66
C PRO A 328 21.32 -2.51 24.89
N ILE A 329 20.49 -3.47 24.49
CA ILE A 329 20.87 -4.67 23.74
C ILE A 329 20.27 -4.59 22.35
N GLN A 330 21.08 -4.86 21.32
CA GLN A 330 20.62 -4.89 19.93
C GLN A 330 20.54 -6.32 19.41
N VAL A 331 19.50 -6.59 18.63
CA VAL A 331 19.30 -7.87 17.93
C VAL A 331 18.81 -7.58 16.51
N ALA A 332 19.24 -8.39 15.55
CA ALA A 332 18.83 -8.24 14.16
C ALA A 332 18.88 -9.57 13.42
N HIS A 333 18.05 -9.71 12.39
CA HIS A 333 18.13 -10.78 11.40
C HIS A 333 17.62 -10.27 10.04
N GLU A 334 17.97 -11.01 9.00
CA GLU A 334 17.51 -10.75 7.65
C GLU A 334 16.26 -11.58 7.33
N VAL A 335 15.37 -10.97 6.55
CA VAL A 335 14.19 -11.57 5.99
C VAL A 335 14.33 -11.51 4.48
N GLU A 336 14.48 -12.67 3.87
CA GLU A 336 14.46 -12.82 2.42
C GLU A 336 13.03 -12.65 1.92
N VAL A 337 12.84 -11.89 0.84
CA VAL A 337 11.49 -11.57 0.34
C VAL A 337 11.37 -11.98 -1.12
N GLU A 338 10.42 -12.85 -1.41
CA GLU A 338 10.09 -13.25 -2.76
C GLU A 338 9.12 -12.25 -3.40
N GLY A 339 9.56 -11.61 -4.48
CA GLY A 339 8.73 -10.73 -5.31
C GLY A 339 7.70 -11.51 -6.13
N ILE A 340 6.46 -11.03 -6.17
CA ILE A 340 5.42 -11.60 -7.05
C ILE A 340 5.35 -10.81 -8.35
N ALA A 341 5.52 -11.52 -9.47
CA ALA A 341 5.37 -10.94 -10.79
C ALA A 341 3.89 -10.64 -11.13
N PRO A 342 3.62 -9.64 -11.98
CA PRO A 342 2.25 -9.36 -12.45
C PRO A 342 1.54 -10.57 -13.03
N PRO A 343 0.29 -10.88 -12.63
CA PRO A 343 -0.52 -11.90 -13.27
C PRO A 343 -0.65 -11.67 -14.77
N LEU A 344 -0.67 -12.75 -15.56
CA LEU A 344 -0.78 -12.69 -17.02
C LEU A 344 -2.01 -11.89 -17.48
N THR A 345 -3.12 -11.99 -16.76
CA THR A 345 -4.37 -11.28 -17.05
C THR A 345 -4.20 -9.75 -17.02
N ILE A 346 -3.50 -9.22 -16.01
CA ILE A 346 -3.22 -7.78 -15.89
C ILE A 346 -2.30 -7.30 -17.02
N ARG A 347 -1.30 -8.11 -17.38
CA ARG A 347 -0.42 -7.81 -18.53
C ARG A 347 -1.22 -7.76 -19.83
N LEU A 348 -2.14 -8.71 -20.04
CA LEU A 348 -2.99 -8.77 -21.23
C LEU A 348 -3.96 -7.58 -21.30
N ILE A 349 -4.59 -7.20 -20.19
CA ILE A 349 -5.46 -6.02 -20.11
C ILE A 349 -4.69 -4.75 -20.50
N SER A 350 -3.50 -4.56 -19.94
CA SER A 350 -2.63 -3.41 -20.26
C SER A 350 -2.23 -3.38 -21.73
N LEU A 351 -1.87 -4.54 -22.29
CA LEU A 351 -1.56 -4.70 -23.70
C LEU A 351 -2.75 -4.32 -24.59
N ILE A 352 -3.96 -4.75 -24.26
CA ILE A 352 -5.19 -4.42 -24.99
C ILE A 352 -5.40 -2.90 -25.00
N TYR A 353 -5.27 -2.23 -23.86
CA TYR A 353 -5.45 -0.77 -23.78
C TYR A 353 -4.45 -0.01 -24.65
N PHE A 354 -3.15 -0.32 -24.53
CA PHE A 354 -2.13 0.36 -25.33
C PHE A 354 -2.24 0.05 -26.82
N THR A 355 -2.63 -1.18 -27.18
CA THR A 355 -2.92 -1.54 -28.56
C THR A 355 -4.13 -0.79 -29.10
N ALA A 356 -5.21 -0.67 -28.33
CA ALA A 356 -6.39 0.08 -28.74
C ALA A 356 -6.08 1.56 -29.00
N ILE A 357 -5.29 2.20 -28.14
CA ILE A 357 -4.82 3.58 -28.33
C ILE A 357 -4.04 3.71 -29.66
N PHE A 358 -3.11 2.80 -29.92
CA PHE A 358 -2.37 2.76 -31.18
C PHE A 358 -3.28 2.59 -32.40
N VAL A 359 -4.22 1.64 -32.35
CA VAL A 359 -5.18 1.35 -33.43
C VAL A 359 -6.07 2.56 -33.72
N VAL A 360 -6.50 3.30 -32.70
CA VAL A 360 -7.24 4.56 -32.88
C VAL A 360 -6.41 5.56 -33.67
N GLY A 361 -5.13 5.73 -33.33
CA GLY A 361 -4.19 6.54 -34.10
C GLY A 361 -4.12 6.08 -35.57
N LEU A 362 -3.95 4.79 -35.79
CA LEU A 362 -3.86 4.18 -37.13
C LEU A 362 -5.11 4.44 -37.97
N ILE A 363 -6.30 4.21 -37.43
CA ILE A 363 -7.56 4.48 -38.13
C ILE A 363 -7.68 5.97 -38.47
N ALA A 364 -7.35 6.86 -37.53
CA ALA A 364 -7.38 8.30 -37.76
C ALA A 364 -6.43 8.74 -38.87
N GLY A 365 -5.20 8.21 -38.90
CA GLY A 365 -4.22 8.48 -39.96
C GLY A 365 -4.68 8.00 -41.32
N PHE A 366 -5.21 6.78 -41.39
CA PHE A 366 -5.72 6.18 -42.61
C PHE A 366 -6.90 6.96 -43.21
N LEU A 367 -7.91 7.26 -42.39
CA LEU A 367 -9.08 8.04 -42.80
C LEU A 367 -8.71 9.48 -43.14
N GLY A 368 -7.78 10.08 -42.40
CA GLY A 368 -7.27 11.42 -42.64
C GLY A 368 -6.62 11.55 -44.01
N HIS A 369 -5.76 10.59 -44.37
CA HIS A 369 -5.10 10.56 -45.66
C HIS A 369 -6.08 10.44 -46.83
N ARG A 370 -7.02 9.49 -46.76
CA ARG A 370 -8.05 9.29 -47.81
C ARG A 370 -8.90 10.53 -48.06
N ARG A 371 -9.29 11.24 -47.00
CA ARG A 371 -10.04 12.50 -47.12
C ARG A 371 -9.22 13.61 -47.74
N PHE A 372 -7.92 13.69 -47.42
CA PHE A 372 -7.02 14.66 -48.02
C PHE A 372 -6.89 14.44 -49.53
N GLN A 373 -6.71 13.19 -49.96
CA GLN A 373 -6.66 12.83 -51.38
C GLN A 373 -7.97 13.16 -52.11
N ALA A 374 -9.13 12.78 -51.54
CA ALA A 374 -10.44 13.08 -52.13
C ALA A 374 -10.68 14.60 -52.32
N ARG A 375 -10.12 15.44 -51.43
CA ARG A 375 -10.19 16.91 -51.56
C ARG A 375 -9.19 17.49 -52.54
N SER A 376 -8.08 16.80 -52.84
CA SER A 376 -7.09 17.27 -53.81
C SER A 376 -7.48 16.98 -55.26
N ILE A 377 -8.44 16.07 -55.47
CA ILE A 377 -8.94 15.66 -56.79
C ILE A 377 -10.22 16.43 -57.18
N ALA A 378 -10.95 16.97 -56.19
CA ALA A 378 -12.09 17.87 -56.37
C ALA A 378 -11.62 19.33 -56.47
#